data_AF-A0A959KXE0-F1
#
_entry.id   AF-A0A959KXE0-F1
#
_cell.length_a   1.000
_cell.length_b   1.000
_cell.length_c   1.000
_cell.angle_alpha   90.00
_cell.angle_beta   90.00
_cell.angle_gamma   90.00
#
_symmetry.space_group_name_H-M   'P 1'
#
loop_
_entity.id
_entity.type
_entity.pdbx_description
1 polymer ?
#
loop_
_entity_poly.entity_id
_entity_poly.type
_entity_poly.pdbx_seq_one_letter_code
_entity_poly.pdbx_strand_id
1 'polypeptide(L)'
;CKAHMMGITGAIKNLQGITGRKFHQYCGGIFDIFKSYDERYHPFFHADYMDRIKELHQQHVEAGIPRWDAIPIGARMGGGLFMEQWVQRMLDSYSITPTGINMVEGIYGMDGNGFGSGPYDGDARTYMSNKVLFGKDAFRVDIISHWLAGHEPGNFGLFHIGIERGLSDVLDPLDIPVYLWKDGKAKKISLDKLKRTPLVTNYLTKGNEDQHEEKYHLVNEPFDYSSWKGLGRVNSVDRPSIRALGTNAQEKVVMELSVPDEGNVYMDILDRNGDVVWRMDAPGLEPGKHEVVWEGFSSPGIYNVYVKGMTWDASREMVIYS
;
A
#
# COMPACT_ATOMS: atom_id res chain seq x y z
N CYS A 1 13.95 -5.71 0.43
CA CYS A 1 13.26 -4.68 -0.38
C CYS A 1 14.19 -4.37 -1.55
N LYS A 2 13.71 -4.14 -2.77
CA LYS A 2 14.60 -3.90 -3.91
C LYS A 2 14.04 -2.86 -4.88
N ALA A 3 14.93 -1.99 -5.37
CA ALA A 3 14.65 -1.15 -6.53
C ALA A 3 14.55 -2.01 -7.80
N HIS A 4 13.81 -1.51 -8.79
CA HIS A 4 13.48 -2.20 -10.02
C HIS A 4 12.98 -1.19 -11.06
N MET A 5 12.95 -1.53 -12.35
CA MET A 5 12.39 -0.65 -13.41
C MET A 5 10.91 -0.25 -13.22
N MET A 6 10.21 -0.77 -12.20
CA MET A 6 8.84 -0.40 -11.82
C MET A 6 8.80 0.40 -10.51
N GLY A 7 9.95 0.92 -10.05
CA GLY A 7 10.07 1.63 -8.78
C GLY A 7 10.63 0.74 -7.68
N ILE A 8 9.98 0.73 -6.52
CA ILE A 8 10.33 -0.12 -5.39
C ILE A 8 9.44 -1.35 -5.38
N THR A 9 10.05 -2.53 -5.23
CA THR A 9 9.30 -3.78 -5.09
C THR A 9 8.62 -3.82 -3.72
N GLY A 10 7.32 -3.54 -3.73
CA GLY A 10 6.43 -3.60 -2.57
C GLY A 10 5.49 -4.80 -2.54
N ALA A 11 4.52 -4.75 -1.63
CA ALA A 11 3.48 -5.74 -1.41
C ALA A 11 2.60 -6.01 -2.62
N ILE A 12 2.23 -4.99 -3.41
CA ILE A 12 1.44 -5.21 -4.64
C ILE A 12 2.24 -6.10 -5.59
N LYS A 13 3.53 -5.79 -5.78
CA LYS A 13 4.42 -6.60 -6.63
C LYS A 13 4.65 -8.00 -6.09
N ASN A 14 4.55 -8.24 -4.77
CA ASN A 14 4.67 -9.58 -4.19
C ASN A 14 3.58 -10.54 -4.70
N LEU A 15 2.41 -10.04 -5.13
CA LEU A 15 1.36 -10.87 -5.72
C LEU A 15 1.81 -11.62 -6.98
N GLN A 16 2.79 -11.05 -7.69
CA GLN A 16 3.42 -11.73 -8.82
C GLN A 16 4.03 -13.08 -8.41
N GLY A 17 4.61 -13.17 -7.20
CA GLY A 17 5.28 -14.39 -6.73
C GLY A 17 4.34 -15.54 -6.39
N ILE A 18 3.06 -15.25 -6.09
CA ILE A 18 2.03 -16.27 -5.79
C ILE A 18 1.17 -16.62 -7.01
N THR A 19 1.41 -15.96 -8.13
CA THR A 19 0.73 -16.26 -9.39
C THR A 19 1.34 -17.52 -10.02
N GLY A 20 0.52 -18.39 -10.61
CA GLY A 20 1.00 -19.60 -11.28
C GLY A 20 2.12 -19.33 -12.29
N ARG A 21 3.05 -20.30 -12.44
CA ARG A 21 4.30 -20.19 -13.23
C ARG A 21 4.13 -19.64 -14.65
N LYS A 22 2.95 -19.66 -15.25
CA LYS A 22 2.74 -19.10 -16.60
C LYS A 22 1.99 -17.78 -16.63
N PHE A 23 1.31 -17.39 -15.55
CA PHE A 23 0.63 -16.09 -15.47
C PHE A 23 1.48 -14.99 -14.82
N HIS A 24 2.52 -15.34 -14.05
CA HIS A 24 3.32 -14.38 -13.28
C HIS A 24 4.26 -13.46 -14.08
N GLN A 25 4.34 -13.56 -15.41
CA GLN A 25 5.22 -12.69 -16.20
C GLN A 25 4.60 -11.31 -16.43
N TYR A 26 4.17 -10.64 -15.36
CA TYR A 26 3.65 -9.27 -15.40
C TYR A 26 4.66 -8.28 -15.98
N CYS A 27 5.94 -8.55 -15.81
CA CYS A 27 7.06 -7.75 -16.31
C CYS A 27 7.43 -8.07 -17.77
N GLY A 28 6.74 -9.03 -18.42
CA GLY A 28 6.97 -9.38 -19.81
C GLY A 28 6.42 -8.28 -20.71
N GLY A 29 7.30 -7.67 -21.51
CA GLY A 29 6.97 -6.48 -22.29
C GLY A 29 5.87 -6.66 -23.33
N ILE A 30 5.34 -5.51 -23.77
CA ILE A 30 4.11 -5.40 -24.56
C ILE A 30 4.21 -6.08 -25.92
N PHE A 31 5.39 -6.06 -26.53
CA PHE A 31 5.63 -6.60 -27.88
C PHE A 31 5.87 -8.11 -27.94
N ASP A 32 6.12 -8.73 -26.79
CA ASP A 32 6.54 -10.13 -26.74
C ASP A 32 5.59 -10.99 -25.91
N ILE A 33 4.49 -10.47 -25.36
CA ILE A 33 3.60 -11.26 -24.48
C ILE A 33 3.01 -12.48 -25.20
N PHE A 34 2.43 -12.30 -26.39
CA PHE A 34 1.88 -13.42 -27.18
C PHE A 34 2.96 -14.30 -27.82
N LYS A 35 4.23 -13.86 -27.84
CA LYS A 35 5.37 -14.68 -28.29
C LYS A 35 6.00 -15.49 -27.16
N SER A 36 5.96 -14.98 -25.94
CA SER A 36 6.57 -15.56 -24.74
C SER A 36 5.60 -16.44 -23.95
N TYR A 37 4.31 -16.13 -24.02
CA TYR A 37 3.25 -16.97 -23.48
C TYR A 37 2.89 -18.09 -24.45
N ASP A 38 2.78 -19.29 -23.89
CA ASP A 38 2.24 -20.46 -24.59
C ASP A 38 0.80 -20.17 -25.05
N GLU A 39 0.49 -20.56 -26.29
CA GLU A 39 -0.79 -20.25 -26.97
C GLU A 39 -2.02 -20.68 -26.16
N ARG A 40 -1.89 -21.72 -25.33
CA ARG A 40 -2.96 -22.19 -24.44
C ARG A 40 -3.44 -21.12 -23.44
N TYR A 41 -2.63 -20.10 -23.19
CA TYR A 41 -2.98 -19.00 -22.27
C TYR A 41 -3.53 -17.76 -22.97
N HIS A 42 -3.41 -17.66 -24.30
CA HIS A 42 -3.92 -16.53 -25.06
C HIS A 42 -5.42 -16.28 -24.87
N PRO A 43 -6.29 -17.32 -24.74
CA PRO A 43 -7.72 -17.12 -24.49
C PRO A 43 -8.08 -16.42 -23.17
N PHE A 44 -7.13 -16.32 -22.22
CA PHE A 44 -7.35 -15.60 -20.96
C PHE A 44 -7.00 -14.11 -21.06
N PHE A 45 -6.43 -13.66 -22.19
CA PHE A 45 -6.28 -12.25 -22.49
C PHE A 45 -7.52 -11.73 -23.21
N HIS A 46 -7.82 -10.46 -22.99
CA HIS A 46 -8.81 -9.76 -23.80
C HIS A 46 -8.38 -9.75 -25.28
N ALA A 47 -9.34 -9.95 -26.19
CA ALA A 47 -9.05 -10.00 -27.63
C ALA A 47 -8.45 -8.69 -28.16
N ASP A 48 -8.83 -7.56 -27.56
CA ASP A 48 -8.39 -6.19 -27.85
C ASP A 48 -7.26 -5.72 -26.91
N TYR A 49 -6.61 -6.62 -26.17
CA TYR A 49 -5.65 -6.30 -25.11
C TYR A 49 -4.60 -5.24 -25.51
N MET A 50 -4.01 -5.36 -26.71
CA MET A 50 -2.95 -4.45 -27.16
C MET A 50 -3.48 -3.05 -27.47
N ASP A 51 -4.69 -2.95 -28.03
CA ASP A 51 -5.29 -1.68 -28.37
C ASP A 51 -5.79 -0.99 -27.10
N ARG A 52 -6.40 -1.76 -26.19
CA ARG A 52 -6.83 -1.26 -24.88
C ARG A 52 -5.68 -0.69 -24.05
N ILE A 53 -4.51 -1.35 -24.01
CA ILE A 53 -3.34 -0.83 -23.30
C ILE A 53 -2.83 0.47 -23.94
N LYS A 54 -2.84 0.59 -25.28
CA LYS A 54 -2.43 1.84 -25.94
C LYS A 54 -3.41 2.98 -25.66
N GLU A 55 -4.71 2.69 -25.70
CA GLU A 55 -5.76 3.68 -25.40
C GLU A 55 -5.65 4.18 -23.96
N LEU A 56 -5.48 3.28 -22.98
CA LEU A 56 -5.26 3.66 -21.58
C LEU A 56 -3.96 4.44 -21.40
N HIS A 57 -2.87 4.01 -22.04
CA HIS A 57 -1.61 4.74 -21.99
C HIS A 57 -1.77 6.17 -22.51
N GLN A 58 -2.45 6.35 -23.65
CA GLN A 58 -2.73 7.66 -24.21
C GLN A 58 -3.57 8.52 -23.25
N GLN A 59 -4.65 7.96 -22.69
CA GLN A 59 -5.50 8.66 -21.72
C GLN A 59 -4.71 9.12 -20.50
N HIS A 60 -3.83 8.28 -19.97
CA HIS A 60 -3.02 8.59 -18.80
C HIS A 60 -1.87 9.59 -19.10
N VAL A 61 -1.34 9.59 -20.33
CA VAL A 61 -0.43 10.65 -20.78
C VAL A 61 -1.18 11.99 -20.85
N GLU A 62 -2.37 12.01 -21.44
CA GLU A 62 -3.21 13.21 -21.56
C GLU A 62 -3.67 13.73 -20.18
N ALA A 63 -3.93 12.82 -19.23
CA ALA A 63 -4.23 13.14 -17.83
C ALA A 63 -3.02 13.68 -17.05
N GLY A 64 -1.82 13.64 -17.62
CA GLY A 64 -0.60 14.15 -16.99
C GLY A 64 -0.09 13.26 -15.86
N ILE A 65 -0.32 11.94 -15.90
CA ILE A 65 0.28 11.02 -14.93
C ILE A 65 1.81 11.18 -15.00
N PRO A 66 2.51 11.43 -13.87
CA PRO A 66 3.94 11.70 -13.89
C PRO A 66 4.75 10.60 -14.58
N ARG A 67 5.69 11.03 -15.44
CA ARG A 67 6.64 10.17 -16.19
C ARG A 67 5.98 9.21 -17.19
N TRP A 68 4.67 9.26 -17.38
CA TRP A 68 3.95 8.33 -18.25
C TRP A 68 4.20 8.56 -19.75
N ASP A 69 4.67 9.75 -20.09
CA ASP A 69 5.15 10.12 -21.43
C ASP A 69 6.60 9.66 -21.70
N ALA A 70 7.28 9.08 -20.71
CA ALA A 70 8.67 8.64 -20.86
C ALA A 70 8.82 7.63 -22.00
N ILE A 71 9.73 7.94 -22.91
CA ILE A 71 10.06 7.10 -24.06
C ILE A 71 10.99 5.96 -23.60
N PRO A 72 10.88 4.75 -24.16
CA PRO A 72 11.78 3.66 -23.80
C PRO A 72 13.25 4.01 -24.07
N ILE A 73 14.13 3.85 -23.08
CA ILE A 73 15.58 3.88 -23.31
C ILE A 73 16.00 2.51 -23.85
N GLY A 74 16.18 2.44 -25.16
CA GLY A 74 16.59 1.22 -25.88
C GLY A 74 15.42 0.40 -26.42
N ALA A 75 15.74 -0.70 -27.10
CA ALA A 75 14.75 -1.52 -27.78
C ALA A 75 14.09 -2.52 -26.81
N ARG A 76 12.79 -2.34 -26.55
CA ARG A 76 11.78 -3.35 -26.13
C ARG A 76 11.37 -3.45 -24.66
N MET A 77 12.07 -2.83 -23.71
CA MET A 77 11.70 -2.89 -22.28
C MET A 77 11.86 -1.51 -21.64
N GLY A 78 10.75 -0.86 -21.29
CA GLY A 78 10.75 0.47 -20.66
C GLY A 78 9.73 1.44 -21.26
N GLY A 79 9.66 2.64 -20.68
CA GLY A 79 8.73 3.70 -21.07
C GLY A 79 7.32 3.53 -20.50
N GLY A 80 6.51 4.58 -20.60
CA GLY A 80 5.18 4.61 -19.99
C GLY A 80 4.23 3.53 -20.51
N LEU A 81 4.27 3.19 -21.80
CA LEU A 81 3.42 2.15 -22.38
C LEU A 81 3.72 0.75 -21.80
N PHE A 82 5.00 0.44 -21.55
CA PHE A 82 5.38 -0.79 -20.86
C PHE A 82 4.87 -0.78 -19.42
N MET A 83 4.96 0.36 -18.75
CA MET A 83 4.47 0.53 -17.39
C MET A 83 2.95 0.43 -17.30
N GLU A 84 2.20 0.93 -18.28
CA GLU A 84 0.74 0.77 -18.39
C GLU A 84 0.34 -0.69 -18.34
N GLN A 85 0.92 -1.49 -19.23
CA GLN A 85 0.68 -2.91 -19.26
C GLN A 85 0.97 -3.57 -17.91
N TRP A 86 2.10 -3.25 -17.30
CA TRP A 86 2.48 -3.83 -16.02
C TRP A 86 1.48 -3.42 -14.93
N VAL A 87 1.15 -2.14 -14.81
CA VAL A 87 0.22 -1.62 -13.81
C VAL A 87 -1.15 -2.28 -13.96
N GLN A 88 -1.74 -2.29 -15.16
CA GLN A 88 -3.08 -2.87 -15.35
C GLN A 88 -3.14 -4.34 -14.91
N ARG A 89 -2.12 -5.13 -15.25
CA ARG A 89 -2.05 -6.55 -14.84
C ARG A 89 -1.83 -6.73 -13.34
N MET A 90 -1.03 -5.86 -12.72
CA MET A 90 -0.86 -5.88 -11.26
C MET A 90 -2.18 -5.56 -10.55
N LEU A 91 -2.92 -4.57 -11.04
CA LEU A 91 -4.19 -4.14 -10.48
C LEU A 91 -5.31 -5.16 -10.70
N ASP A 92 -5.32 -5.83 -11.85
CA ASP A 92 -6.21 -6.98 -12.09
C ASP A 92 -5.94 -8.09 -11.06
N SER A 93 -4.67 -8.48 -10.87
CA SER A 93 -4.29 -9.47 -9.88
C SER A 93 -4.66 -9.03 -8.46
N TYR A 94 -4.43 -7.78 -8.11
CA TYR A 94 -4.76 -7.23 -6.79
C TYR A 94 -6.26 -7.26 -6.54
N SER A 95 -7.08 -6.88 -7.53
CA SER A 95 -8.54 -6.78 -7.38
C SER A 95 -9.25 -8.09 -7.04
N ILE A 96 -8.62 -9.23 -7.33
CA ILE A 96 -9.20 -10.57 -7.10
C ILE A 96 -8.44 -11.40 -6.07
N THR A 97 -7.28 -10.93 -5.58
CA THR A 97 -6.43 -11.70 -4.66
C THR A 97 -6.62 -11.20 -3.23
N PRO A 98 -7.32 -11.95 -2.35
CA PRO A 98 -7.49 -11.54 -0.97
C PRO A 98 -6.18 -11.72 -0.19
N THR A 99 -5.57 -10.60 0.22
CA THR A 99 -4.42 -10.60 1.12
C THR A 99 -4.87 -10.25 2.54
N GLY A 100 -4.57 -11.11 3.52
CA GLY A 100 -4.85 -10.79 4.93
C GLY A 100 -3.85 -9.78 5.52
N ILE A 101 -2.58 -9.92 5.17
CA ILE A 101 -1.49 -9.01 5.57
C ILE A 101 -0.55 -8.79 4.39
N ASN A 102 -0.19 -7.52 4.19
CA ASN A 102 0.74 -7.06 3.16
C ASN A 102 2.02 -6.64 3.86
N MET A 103 3.16 -7.13 3.40
CA MET A 103 4.45 -6.93 4.08
C MET A 103 5.57 -6.66 3.09
N VAL A 104 6.45 -5.73 3.48
CA VAL A 104 7.71 -5.43 2.80
C VAL A 104 8.83 -5.60 3.80
N GLU A 105 9.64 -6.62 3.58
CA GLU A 105 10.88 -6.82 4.33
C GLU A 105 11.99 -5.99 3.66
N GLY A 106 12.57 -5.06 4.41
CA GLY A 106 13.70 -4.22 4.03
C GLY A 106 14.82 -4.31 5.07
N ILE A 107 15.18 -5.52 5.52
CA ILE A 107 16.39 -5.70 6.34
C ILE A 107 17.61 -5.32 5.51
N TYR A 108 17.68 -5.89 4.31
CA TYR A 108 18.59 -5.48 3.25
C TYR A 108 17.79 -4.92 2.06
N GLY A 109 18.16 -3.71 1.67
CA GLY A 109 17.66 -3.00 0.51
C GLY A 109 18.68 -3.06 -0.61
N MET A 110 18.27 -3.39 -1.84
CA MET A 110 19.17 -3.36 -3.00
C MET A 110 18.71 -2.26 -3.96
N ASP A 111 19.65 -1.42 -4.43
CA ASP A 111 19.37 -0.44 -5.47
C ASP A 111 19.57 -1.02 -6.89
N GLY A 112 19.40 -0.19 -7.91
CA GLY A 112 19.60 -0.57 -9.30
C GLY A 112 18.35 -1.17 -9.94
N ASN A 113 18.53 -2.22 -10.75
CA ASN A 113 17.47 -2.82 -11.57
C ASN A 113 16.75 -4.02 -10.93
N GLY A 114 17.14 -4.41 -9.71
CA GLY A 114 16.56 -5.56 -9.01
C GLY A 114 17.14 -6.92 -9.41
N PHE A 115 18.16 -6.95 -10.27
CA PHE A 115 18.83 -8.15 -10.80
C PHE A 115 20.37 -8.04 -10.77
N GLY A 116 20.91 -7.16 -9.93
CA GLY A 116 22.35 -7.03 -9.69
C GLY A 116 23.04 -5.91 -10.46
N SER A 117 22.39 -5.26 -11.43
CA SER A 117 22.97 -4.09 -12.10
C SER A 117 22.54 -2.79 -11.43
N GLY A 118 23.46 -1.83 -11.34
CA GLY A 118 23.24 -0.57 -10.63
C GLY A 118 24.24 0.53 -11.01
N PRO A 119 24.29 1.64 -10.25
CA PRO A 119 25.09 2.82 -10.58
C PRO A 119 26.58 2.68 -10.26
N TYR A 120 27.03 1.59 -9.63
CA TYR A 120 28.40 1.45 -9.14
C TYR A 120 29.21 0.59 -10.10
N ASP A 121 29.75 1.22 -11.13
CA ASP A 121 30.53 0.54 -12.19
C ASP A 121 29.74 -0.62 -12.86
N GLY A 122 28.42 -0.44 -12.94
CA GLY A 122 27.49 -1.42 -13.49
C GLY A 122 26.83 -2.32 -12.45
N ASP A 123 27.31 -2.33 -11.21
CA ASP A 123 26.81 -3.19 -10.12
C ASP A 123 25.82 -2.47 -9.20
N ALA A 124 24.89 -3.24 -8.65
CA ALA A 124 24.01 -2.82 -7.56
C ALA A 124 24.71 -2.93 -6.21
N ARG A 125 24.28 -2.12 -5.23
CA ARG A 125 24.72 -2.25 -3.84
C ARG A 125 23.55 -2.63 -2.93
N THR A 126 23.93 -3.32 -1.86
CA THR A 126 23.01 -3.71 -0.79
C THR A 126 23.26 -2.85 0.44
N TYR A 127 22.19 -2.36 1.04
CA TYR A 127 22.19 -1.47 2.21
C TYR A 127 21.41 -2.12 3.33
N MET A 128 21.95 -2.10 4.54
CA MET A 128 21.22 -2.48 5.75
C MET A 128 20.20 -1.38 6.10
N SER A 129 18.96 -1.54 5.61
CA SER A 129 17.85 -0.61 5.87
C SER A 129 17.20 -0.88 7.23
N ASN A 130 17.22 -2.16 7.66
CA ASN A 130 16.68 -2.65 8.93
C ASN A 130 15.22 -2.23 9.19
N LYS A 131 14.35 -2.48 8.21
CA LYS A 131 12.92 -2.14 8.26
C LYS A 131 12.06 -3.34 7.90
N VAL A 132 10.94 -3.49 8.61
CA VAL A 132 9.83 -4.34 8.20
C VAL A 132 8.59 -3.47 8.22
N LEU A 133 7.91 -3.38 7.09
CA LEU A 133 6.64 -2.68 6.97
C LEU A 133 5.54 -3.71 6.77
N PHE A 134 4.42 -3.52 7.44
CA PHE A 134 3.25 -4.35 7.21
C PHE A 134 1.96 -3.58 7.45
N GLY A 135 0.89 -4.04 6.82
CA GLY A 135 -0.44 -3.46 6.93
C GLY A 135 -1.50 -4.32 6.26
N LYS A 136 -2.78 -3.98 6.43
CA LYS A 136 -3.89 -4.66 5.76
C LYS A 136 -4.04 -4.20 4.30
N ASP A 137 -3.66 -2.97 4.00
CA ASP A 137 -3.79 -2.34 2.69
C ASP A 137 -2.44 -2.29 1.96
N ALA A 138 -2.37 -2.85 0.75
CA ALA A 138 -1.13 -2.95 -0.01
C ALA A 138 -0.67 -1.61 -0.60
N PHE A 139 -1.60 -0.75 -1.01
CA PHE A 139 -1.27 0.58 -1.53
C PHE A 139 -0.60 1.44 -0.47
N ARG A 140 -1.17 1.49 0.74
CA ARG A 140 -0.60 2.22 1.87
C ARG A 140 0.78 1.70 2.23
N VAL A 141 0.96 0.38 2.29
CA VAL A 141 2.27 -0.25 2.54
C VAL A 141 3.28 0.14 1.46
N ASP A 142 2.87 0.15 0.20
CA ASP A 142 3.77 0.43 -0.93
C ASP A 142 4.12 1.91 -1.03
N ILE A 143 3.16 2.83 -0.81
CA ILE A 143 3.40 4.27 -0.76
C ILE A 143 4.43 4.61 0.33
N ILE A 144 4.26 4.07 1.55
CA ILE A 144 5.24 4.28 2.63
C ILE A 144 6.58 3.61 2.30
N SER A 145 6.57 2.45 1.64
CA SER A 145 7.81 1.77 1.21
C SER A 145 8.61 2.62 0.21
N HIS A 146 7.93 3.23 -0.78
CA HIS A 146 8.56 4.14 -1.73
C HIS A 146 9.12 5.39 -1.04
N TRP A 147 8.34 5.98 -0.13
CA TRP A 147 8.79 7.11 0.66
C TRP A 147 10.06 6.78 1.46
N LEU A 148 10.07 5.70 2.24
CA LEU A 148 11.22 5.29 3.04
C LEU A 148 12.43 4.90 2.19
N ALA A 149 12.22 4.46 0.95
CA ALA A 149 13.27 4.18 -0.03
C ALA A 149 13.82 5.42 -0.75
N GLY A 150 13.43 6.64 -0.34
CA GLY A 150 13.99 7.88 -0.86
C GLY A 150 13.23 8.50 -2.04
N HIS A 151 12.09 7.92 -2.43
CA HIS A 151 11.29 8.42 -3.55
C HIS A 151 10.10 9.28 -3.10
N GLU A 152 9.52 10.00 -4.05
CA GLU A 152 8.27 10.75 -3.93
C GLU A 152 7.13 9.92 -4.54
N PRO A 153 6.23 9.31 -3.74
CA PRO A 153 5.19 8.41 -4.22
C PRO A 153 4.27 9.00 -5.30
N GLY A 154 3.98 10.30 -5.24
CA GLY A 154 3.20 11.00 -6.25
C GLY A 154 3.74 10.86 -7.68
N ASN A 155 5.01 10.52 -7.88
CA ASN A 155 5.61 10.31 -9.21
C ASN A 155 5.46 8.89 -9.78
N PHE A 156 4.69 8.00 -9.13
CA PHE A 156 4.50 6.62 -9.58
C PHE A 156 3.09 6.36 -10.10
N GLY A 157 2.97 6.10 -11.40
CA GLY A 157 1.67 5.87 -12.06
C GLY A 157 0.84 4.71 -11.46
N LEU A 158 1.48 3.73 -10.82
CA LEU A 158 0.78 2.65 -10.10
C LEU A 158 -0.26 3.18 -9.10
N PHE A 159 0.10 4.23 -8.34
CA PHE A 159 -0.78 4.77 -7.30
C PHE A 159 -1.92 5.59 -7.88
N HIS A 160 -1.65 6.36 -8.94
CA HIS A 160 -2.68 7.11 -9.68
C HIS A 160 -3.74 6.19 -10.28
N ILE A 161 -3.31 5.18 -11.05
CA ILE A 161 -4.22 4.25 -11.72
C ILE A 161 -4.92 3.35 -10.69
N GLY A 162 -4.26 3.05 -9.57
CA GLY A 162 -4.90 2.39 -8.43
C GLY A 162 -6.09 3.16 -7.87
N ILE A 163 -5.95 4.48 -7.74
CA ILE A 163 -7.03 5.37 -7.30
C ILE A 163 -8.13 5.46 -8.35
N GLU A 164 -7.78 5.64 -9.62
CA GLU A 164 -8.74 5.67 -10.73
C GLU A 164 -9.62 4.41 -10.75
N ARG A 165 -9.02 3.25 -10.52
CA ARG A 165 -9.73 1.95 -10.46
C ARG A 165 -10.48 1.71 -9.15
N GLY A 166 -10.48 2.67 -8.22
CA GLY A 166 -11.14 2.56 -6.91
C GLY A 166 -10.49 1.56 -5.96
N LEU A 167 -9.21 1.22 -6.17
CA LEU A 167 -8.45 0.27 -5.35
C LEU A 167 -7.65 0.95 -4.22
N SER A 168 -7.46 2.26 -4.32
CA SER A 168 -6.87 3.11 -3.30
C SER A 168 -7.64 4.44 -3.24
N ASP A 169 -7.58 5.09 -2.09
CA ASP A 169 -8.18 6.40 -1.79
C ASP A 169 -7.12 7.38 -1.26
N VAL A 170 -5.84 7.00 -1.32
CA VAL A 170 -4.72 7.77 -0.79
C VAL A 170 -3.54 7.78 -1.76
N LEU A 171 -2.90 8.95 -1.84
CA LEU A 171 -1.67 9.17 -2.62
C LEU A 171 -0.57 9.82 -1.77
N ASP A 172 -0.95 10.82 -0.95
CA ASP A 172 -0.01 11.53 -0.07
C ASP A 172 0.49 10.58 1.04
N PRO A 173 1.81 10.29 1.10
CA PRO A 173 2.35 9.44 2.16
C PRO A 173 2.12 10.01 3.56
N LEU A 174 1.96 11.33 3.71
CA LEU A 174 1.71 11.98 5.00
C LEU A 174 0.25 11.83 5.47
N ASP A 175 -0.68 11.49 4.58
CA ASP A 175 -2.07 11.18 4.93
C ASP A 175 -2.22 9.74 5.45
N ILE A 176 -1.16 8.92 5.40
CA ILE A 176 -1.17 7.54 5.90
C ILE A 176 -0.65 7.52 7.35
N PRO A 177 -1.44 7.07 8.33
CA PRO A 177 -0.98 6.95 9.69
C PRO A 177 0.04 5.81 9.81
N VAL A 178 1.21 6.12 10.38
CA VAL A 178 2.29 5.15 10.59
C VAL A 178 2.49 4.89 12.07
N TYR A 179 2.62 3.61 12.41
CA TYR A 179 2.82 3.15 13.77
C TYR A 179 4.16 2.43 13.87
N LEU A 180 4.98 2.84 14.84
CA LEU A 180 6.16 2.09 15.23
C LEU A 180 5.73 0.93 16.11
N TRP A 181 5.93 -0.29 15.61
CA TRP A 181 5.73 -1.50 16.41
C TRP A 181 6.98 -1.79 17.23
N LYS A 182 6.88 -1.72 18.56
CA LYS A 182 7.98 -2.04 19.48
C LYS A 182 7.43 -2.69 20.75
N ASP A 183 8.07 -3.76 21.19
CA ASP A 183 7.73 -4.47 22.44
C ASP A 183 6.24 -4.87 22.51
N GLY A 184 5.69 -5.34 21.38
CA GLY A 184 4.29 -5.76 21.24
C GLY A 184 3.28 -4.63 21.18
N LYS A 185 3.72 -3.36 21.09
CA LYS A 185 2.84 -2.19 21.06
C LYS A 185 3.05 -1.36 19.81
N ALA A 186 1.94 -0.92 19.21
CA ALA A 186 1.93 0.02 18.10
C ALA A 186 1.82 1.46 18.64
N LYS A 187 2.80 2.32 18.36
CA LYS A 187 2.77 3.74 18.71
C LYS A 187 2.74 4.60 17.45
N LYS A 188 1.73 5.45 17.29
CA LYS A 188 1.66 6.42 16.18
C LYS A 188 2.91 7.29 16.20
N ILE A 189 3.56 7.42 15.05
CA ILE A 189 4.72 8.27 14.85
C ILE A 189 4.55 9.09 13.58
N SER A 190 5.23 10.21 13.51
CA SER A 190 5.28 11.01 12.29
C SER A 190 6.23 10.37 11.30
N LEU A 191 5.80 10.26 10.03
CA LEU A 191 6.54 9.56 8.97
C LEU A 191 7.91 10.18 8.69
N ASP A 192 8.01 11.51 8.75
CA ASP A 192 9.24 12.29 8.59
C ASP A 192 10.33 11.98 9.64
N LYS A 193 9.94 11.43 10.80
CA LYS A 193 10.89 10.99 11.85
C LYS A 193 11.57 9.67 11.53
N LEU A 194 11.08 8.93 10.54
CA LEU A 194 11.68 7.66 10.13
C LEU A 194 12.86 7.91 9.20
N LYS A 195 14.03 7.36 9.57
CA LYS A 195 15.22 7.37 8.71
C LYS A 195 14.89 6.73 7.36
N ARG A 196 15.09 7.46 6.27
CA ARG A 196 15.01 6.94 4.90
C ARG A 196 16.30 6.22 4.52
N THR A 197 16.19 5.22 3.64
CA THR A 197 17.33 4.54 3.02
C THR A 197 17.16 4.70 1.51
N PRO A 198 17.74 5.74 0.90
CA PRO A 198 17.61 5.97 -0.53
C PRO A 198 18.10 4.78 -1.35
N LEU A 199 17.27 4.26 -2.25
CA LEU A 199 17.61 3.19 -3.18
C LEU A 199 17.37 3.70 -4.59
N VAL A 200 18.43 3.99 -5.35
CA VAL A 200 18.25 4.46 -6.73
C VAL A 200 17.65 3.36 -7.60
N THR A 201 16.87 3.77 -8.60
CA THR A 201 16.13 2.89 -9.49
C THR A 201 16.27 3.34 -10.94
N ASN A 202 16.00 2.45 -11.89
CA ASN A 202 15.88 2.79 -13.30
C ASN A 202 14.43 2.95 -13.78
N TYR A 203 13.55 3.38 -12.88
CA TYR A 203 12.14 3.67 -13.16
C TYR A 203 12.01 4.85 -14.11
N LEU A 204 11.39 4.65 -15.27
CA LEU A 204 10.96 5.69 -16.22
C LEU A 204 11.87 6.93 -16.26
N THR A 205 13.14 6.71 -16.62
CA THR A 205 14.13 7.79 -16.76
C THR A 205 13.62 8.83 -17.76
N LYS A 206 13.61 10.10 -17.36
CA LYS A 206 13.26 11.22 -18.22
C LYS A 206 14.37 11.44 -19.24
N GLY A 207 13.99 11.57 -20.50
CA GLY A 207 14.92 11.77 -21.60
C GLY A 207 14.22 12.48 -22.75
N ASN A 208 14.18 13.81 -22.68
CA ASN A 208 13.99 14.68 -23.83
C ASN A 208 15.35 15.36 -24.10
N GLU A 209 15.57 15.89 -25.32
CA GLU A 209 16.88 16.40 -25.79
C GLU A 209 17.57 17.41 -24.84
N ASP A 210 16.82 18.08 -23.96
CA ASP A 210 17.31 19.09 -23.00
C ASP A 210 17.43 18.62 -21.54
N GLN A 211 17.02 17.38 -21.21
CA GLN A 211 17.06 16.83 -19.85
C GLN A 211 17.76 15.47 -19.82
N HIS A 212 18.98 15.45 -19.26
CA HIS A 212 19.71 14.21 -18.98
C HIS A 212 19.47 13.78 -17.52
N GLU A 213 18.49 12.92 -17.29
CA GLU A 213 18.39 12.17 -16.03
C GLU A 213 19.28 10.94 -16.10
N GLU A 214 20.03 10.66 -15.02
CA GLU A 214 20.85 9.46 -14.94
C GLU A 214 19.97 8.19 -15.00
N LYS A 215 20.48 7.13 -15.64
CA LYS A 215 19.77 5.85 -15.76
C LYS A 215 19.29 5.34 -14.39
N TYR A 216 20.13 5.45 -13.36
CA TYR A 216 19.76 5.11 -11.99
C TYR A 216 19.63 6.39 -11.17
N HIS A 217 18.43 6.70 -10.71
CA HIS A 217 18.12 7.95 -10.03
C HIS A 217 17.11 7.72 -8.90
N LEU A 218 16.91 8.75 -8.08
CA LEU A 218 15.76 8.81 -7.19
C LEU A 218 14.63 9.52 -7.91
N VAL A 219 13.48 8.88 -8.00
CA VAL A 219 12.21 9.49 -8.40
C VAL A 219 11.70 10.37 -7.26
N ASN A 220 12.31 11.52 -7.02
CA ASN A 220 12.09 12.36 -5.84
C ASN A 220 11.75 13.82 -6.16
N GLU A 221 11.32 14.09 -7.39
CA GLU A 221 10.88 15.43 -7.75
C GLU A 221 9.68 15.85 -6.91
N PRO A 222 9.61 17.13 -6.49
CA PRO A 222 8.48 17.62 -5.71
C PRO A 222 7.16 17.32 -6.43
N PHE A 223 6.19 16.80 -5.67
CA PHE A 223 4.86 16.51 -6.16
C PHE A 223 3.81 17.33 -5.40
N ASP A 224 2.87 17.94 -6.11
CA ASP A 224 1.81 18.74 -5.50
C ASP A 224 0.61 17.86 -5.13
N TYR A 225 0.59 17.42 -3.87
CA TYR A 225 -0.53 16.67 -3.29
C TYR A 225 -1.77 17.53 -3.04
N SER A 226 -1.72 18.86 -3.13
CA SER A 226 -2.89 19.71 -2.86
C SER A 226 -4.01 19.50 -3.88
N SER A 227 -3.65 19.24 -5.14
CA SER A 227 -4.56 18.85 -6.21
C SER A 227 -5.36 17.57 -5.90
N TRP A 228 -4.80 16.70 -5.06
CA TRP A 228 -5.42 15.43 -4.63
C TRP A 228 -6.30 15.57 -3.40
N LYS A 229 -6.01 16.55 -2.52
CA LYS A 229 -6.81 16.80 -1.31
C LYS A 229 -8.23 17.32 -1.62
N GLY A 230 -8.46 17.80 -2.85
CA GLY A 230 -9.76 18.30 -3.33
C GLY A 230 -10.66 17.25 -4.00
N LEU A 231 -10.15 16.07 -4.40
CA LEU A 231 -10.92 15.05 -5.14
C LEU A 231 -11.82 14.18 -4.26
N GLY A 232 -12.00 14.58 -3.01
CA GLY A 232 -12.70 13.82 -2.00
C GLY A 232 -11.80 12.68 -1.54
N ARG A 233 -11.32 12.77 -0.30
CA ARG A 233 -11.14 11.55 0.49
C ARG A 233 -12.38 10.71 0.21
N VAL A 234 -12.23 9.46 -0.18
CA VAL A 234 -13.32 8.51 -0.04
C VAL A 234 -13.52 8.41 1.47
N ASN A 235 -14.21 9.41 2.02
CA ASN A 235 -14.85 9.33 3.30
C ASN A 235 -15.90 8.25 3.06
N SER A 236 -15.51 6.98 3.15
CA SER A 236 -16.38 6.10 3.87
C SER A 236 -16.52 6.81 5.21
N VAL A 237 -17.64 7.51 5.40
CA VAL A 237 -18.06 7.92 6.73
C VAL A 237 -18.25 6.59 7.42
N ASP A 238 -17.15 6.16 8.01
CA ASP A 238 -16.95 4.80 8.46
C ASP A 238 -17.93 4.68 9.61
N ARG A 239 -19.00 3.91 9.40
CA ARG A 239 -20.09 3.87 10.36
C ARG A 239 -19.50 3.46 11.71
N PRO A 240 -19.87 4.15 12.80
CA PRO A 240 -19.35 3.79 14.11
C PRO A 240 -19.63 2.32 14.36
N SER A 241 -18.56 1.56 14.59
CA SER A 241 -18.66 0.11 14.68
C SER A 241 -17.57 -0.47 15.53
N ILE A 242 -17.87 -1.61 16.13
CA ILE A 242 -16.93 -2.38 16.93
C ILE A 242 -16.95 -3.85 16.50
N ARG A 243 -15.76 -4.45 16.47
CA ARG A 243 -15.55 -5.84 16.06
C ARG A 243 -14.44 -6.47 16.88
N ALA A 244 -14.66 -7.68 17.39
CA ALA A 244 -13.57 -8.51 17.91
C ALA A 244 -12.65 -8.97 16.77
N LEU A 245 -11.33 -8.85 16.97
CA LEU A 245 -10.30 -9.35 16.06
C LEU A 245 -9.72 -10.69 16.51
N GLY A 246 -9.82 -11.01 17.81
CA GLY A 246 -9.28 -12.23 18.41
C GLY A 246 -8.53 -11.91 19.70
N THR A 247 -7.46 -12.65 19.96
CA THR A 247 -6.55 -12.43 21.09
C THR A 247 -5.14 -12.11 20.61
N ASN A 248 -4.39 -11.33 21.39
CA ASN A 248 -2.97 -11.10 21.16
C ASN A 248 -2.12 -12.25 21.73
N ALA A 249 -0.79 -12.14 21.61
CA ALA A 249 0.15 -13.15 22.12
C ALA A 249 0.12 -13.34 23.65
N GLN A 250 -0.55 -12.45 24.39
CA GLN A 250 -0.77 -12.52 25.83
C GLN A 250 -2.21 -12.91 26.17
N GLU A 251 -2.94 -13.49 25.21
CA GLU A 251 -4.35 -13.90 25.34
C GLU A 251 -5.30 -12.75 25.72
N LYS A 252 -4.90 -11.50 25.47
CA LYS A 252 -5.77 -10.33 25.68
C LYS A 252 -6.65 -10.11 24.46
N VAL A 253 -7.91 -9.78 24.70
CA VAL A 253 -8.90 -9.55 23.65
C VAL A 253 -8.53 -8.29 22.87
N VAL A 254 -8.49 -8.42 21.55
CA VAL A 254 -8.20 -7.33 20.62
C VAL A 254 -9.46 -7.00 19.85
N MET A 255 -9.79 -5.72 19.77
CA MET A 255 -10.96 -5.21 19.07
C MET A 255 -10.56 -4.11 18.08
N GLU A 256 -11.30 -4.02 16.98
CA GLU A 256 -11.25 -2.91 16.03
C GLU A 256 -12.45 -1.99 16.30
N LEU A 257 -12.17 -0.70 16.41
CA LEU A 257 -13.13 0.36 16.56
C LEU A 257 -13.07 1.26 15.32
N SER A 258 -14.22 1.59 14.72
CA SER A 258 -14.35 2.62 13.70
C SER A 258 -14.93 3.89 14.33
N VAL A 259 -14.22 5.00 14.20
CA VAL A 259 -14.54 6.33 14.73
C VAL A 259 -14.87 7.26 13.56
N PRO A 260 -16.12 7.74 13.42
CA PRO A 260 -16.51 8.58 12.29
C PRO A 260 -15.97 10.02 12.38
N ASP A 261 -15.88 10.58 13.59
CA ASP A 261 -15.53 11.98 13.83
C ASP A 261 -14.56 12.11 15.01
N GLU A 262 -13.72 13.15 14.99
CA GLU A 262 -12.77 13.44 16.07
C GLU A 262 -13.52 13.74 17.37
N GLY A 263 -13.09 13.14 18.49
CA GLY A 263 -13.65 13.49 19.78
C GLY A 263 -13.23 12.57 20.92
N ASN A 264 -13.83 12.81 22.08
CA ASN A 264 -13.64 11.94 23.24
C ASN A 264 -14.45 10.67 23.04
N VAL A 265 -13.76 9.53 23.02
CA VAL A 265 -14.36 8.22 22.85
C VAL A 265 -14.26 7.43 24.16
N TYR A 266 -15.37 6.83 24.56
CA TYR A 266 -15.46 5.95 25.72
C TYR A 266 -15.91 4.57 25.27
N MET A 267 -15.30 3.53 25.85
CA MET A 267 -15.69 2.15 25.68
C MET A 267 -16.04 1.54 27.04
N ASP A 268 -17.25 1.00 27.15
CA ASP A 268 -17.70 0.22 28.28
C ASP A 268 -17.81 -1.24 27.89
N ILE A 269 -17.29 -2.11 28.76
CA ILE A 269 -17.43 -3.56 28.64
C ILE A 269 -18.30 -4.01 29.81
N LEU A 270 -19.45 -4.60 29.46
CA LEU A 270 -20.46 -5.05 30.41
C LEU A 270 -20.48 -6.58 30.43
N ASP A 271 -20.68 -7.15 31.61
CA ASP A 271 -20.95 -8.58 31.75
C ASP A 271 -22.37 -8.96 31.29
N ARG A 272 -22.75 -10.24 31.44
CA ARG A 272 -24.09 -10.75 31.10
C ARG A 272 -25.22 -10.13 31.93
N ASN A 273 -24.91 -9.55 33.09
CA ASN A 273 -25.88 -8.91 33.96
C ASN A 273 -26.06 -7.42 33.63
N GLY A 274 -25.20 -6.87 32.77
CA GLY A 274 -25.16 -5.45 32.41
C GLY A 274 -24.26 -4.61 33.31
N ASP A 275 -23.46 -5.24 34.18
CA ASP A 275 -22.53 -4.53 35.06
C ASP A 275 -21.28 -4.15 34.29
N VAL A 276 -20.83 -2.89 34.40
CA VAL A 276 -19.59 -2.42 33.76
C VAL A 276 -18.39 -3.07 34.46
N VAL A 277 -17.74 -4.00 33.77
CA VAL A 277 -16.54 -4.69 34.27
C VAL A 277 -15.25 -3.99 33.85
N TRP A 278 -15.31 -3.14 32.83
CA TRP A 278 -14.17 -2.35 32.38
C TRP A 278 -14.62 -1.09 31.62
N ARG A 279 -13.86 0.00 31.77
CA ARG A 279 -14.04 1.23 31.00
C ARG A 279 -12.70 1.69 30.44
N MET A 280 -12.71 2.14 29.20
CA MET A 280 -11.58 2.78 28.54
C MET A 280 -11.98 4.15 28.02
N ASP A 281 -11.07 5.11 28.08
CA ASP A 281 -11.23 6.45 27.54
C ASP A 281 -10.07 6.81 26.60
N ALA A 282 -10.42 7.46 25.50
CA ALA A 282 -9.49 8.00 24.52
C ALA A 282 -9.91 9.44 24.18
N PRO A 283 -9.41 10.44 24.91
CA PRO A 283 -9.72 11.83 24.61
C PRO A 283 -9.06 12.28 23.30
N GLY A 284 -9.82 13.01 22.46
CA GLY A 284 -9.33 13.54 21.17
C GLY A 284 -8.93 12.46 20.17
N LEU A 285 -9.64 11.34 20.12
CA LEU A 285 -9.37 10.26 19.17
C LEU A 285 -9.78 10.71 17.76
N GLU A 286 -8.84 10.69 16.82
CA GLU A 286 -9.06 11.07 15.42
C GLU A 286 -10.04 10.11 14.70
N PRO A 287 -10.71 10.54 13.62
CA PRO A 287 -11.49 9.66 12.77
C PRO A 287 -10.66 8.51 12.19
N GLY A 288 -11.28 7.35 12.01
CA GLY A 288 -10.69 6.18 11.37
C GLY A 288 -10.83 4.89 12.18
N LYS A 289 -10.06 3.87 11.79
CA LYS A 289 -10.04 2.57 12.45
C LYS A 289 -8.91 2.49 13.47
N HIS A 290 -9.25 2.07 14.68
CA HIS A 290 -8.34 1.97 15.82
C HIS A 290 -8.37 0.56 16.39
N GLU A 291 -7.21 0.10 16.85
CA GLU A 291 -7.10 -1.16 17.61
C GLU A 291 -7.15 -0.86 19.11
N VAL A 292 -7.94 -1.64 19.83
CA VAL A 292 -8.10 -1.55 21.28
C VAL A 292 -7.81 -2.91 21.90
N VAL A 293 -6.98 -2.93 22.94
CA VAL A 293 -6.64 -4.14 23.69
C VAL A 293 -7.30 -4.09 25.07
N TRP A 294 -8.11 -5.11 25.37
CA TRP A 294 -8.72 -5.25 26.68
C TRP A 294 -7.80 -5.97 27.66
N GLU A 295 -7.00 -5.16 28.36
CA GLU A 295 -6.06 -5.63 29.37
C GLU A 295 -6.75 -6.28 30.59
N GLY A 296 -7.96 -5.81 30.92
CA GLY A 296 -8.76 -6.28 32.07
C GLY A 296 -9.50 -7.60 31.86
N PHE A 297 -9.29 -8.30 30.73
CA PHE A 297 -9.94 -9.59 30.49
C PHE A 297 -9.54 -10.62 31.56
N SER A 298 -10.53 -11.22 32.20
CA SER A 298 -10.36 -12.14 33.33
C SER A 298 -10.94 -13.53 33.11
N SER A 299 -12.01 -13.68 32.31
CA SER A 299 -12.63 -15.00 32.06
C SER A 299 -13.45 -15.05 30.75
N PRO A 300 -13.51 -16.21 30.08
CA PRO A 300 -14.39 -16.42 28.92
C PRO A 300 -15.86 -16.19 29.25
N GLY A 301 -16.63 -15.66 28.31
CA GLY A 301 -18.04 -15.35 28.53
C GLY A 301 -18.68 -14.51 27.43
N ILE A 302 -19.94 -14.15 27.65
CA ILE A 302 -20.68 -13.19 26.83
C ILE A 302 -20.50 -11.81 27.47
N TYR A 303 -20.01 -10.87 26.66
CA TYR A 303 -19.83 -9.48 27.07
C TYR A 303 -20.51 -8.56 26.07
N ASN A 304 -21.13 -7.51 26.57
CA ASN A 304 -21.65 -6.44 25.74
C ASN A 304 -20.65 -5.30 25.73
N VAL A 305 -20.21 -4.90 24.55
CA VAL A 305 -19.29 -3.78 24.39
C VAL A 305 -20.04 -2.60 23.79
N TYR A 306 -20.00 -1.48 24.49
CA TYR A 306 -20.59 -0.22 24.08
C TYR A 306 -19.47 0.78 23.84
N VAL A 307 -19.52 1.47 22.70
CA VAL A 307 -18.60 2.56 22.38
C VAL A 307 -19.40 3.80 22.10
N LYS A 308 -18.98 4.91 22.67
CA LYS A 308 -19.67 6.19 22.56
C LYS A 308 -18.69 7.30 22.26
N GLY A 309 -18.95 8.02 21.17
CA GLY A 309 -18.40 9.34 20.91
C GLY A 309 -19.37 10.44 21.37
N MET A 310 -18.98 11.70 21.18
CA MET A 310 -19.82 12.85 21.58
C MET A 310 -21.15 12.91 20.80
N THR A 311 -21.16 12.47 19.55
CA THR A 311 -22.28 12.60 18.61
C THR A 311 -22.82 11.26 18.11
N TRP A 312 -22.24 10.13 18.54
CA TRP A 312 -22.56 8.80 18.04
C TRP A 312 -22.32 7.72 19.10
N ASP A 313 -22.96 6.57 18.92
CA ASP A 313 -22.71 5.36 19.68
C ASP A 313 -22.71 4.12 18.78
N ALA A 314 -22.10 3.05 19.28
CA ALA A 314 -22.09 1.72 18.68
C ALA A 314 -22.11 0.67 19.80
N SER A 315 -22.81 -0.43 19.59
CA SER A 315 -22.82 -1.54 20.55
C SER A 315 -22.72 -2.88 19.84
N ARG A 316 -22.15 -3.86 20.55
CA ARG A 316 -22.07 -5.23 20.06
C ARG A 316 -21.97 -6.23 21.21
N GLU A 317 -22.79 -7.27 21.13
CA GLU A 317 -22.62 -8.47 21.94
C GLU A 317 -21.46 -9.30 21.35
N MET A 318 -20.53 -9.72 22.21
CA MET A 318 -19.38 -10.51 21.85
C MET A 318 -19.31 -11.77 22.70
N VAL A 319 -19.11 -12.90 22.03
CA VAL A 319 -18.74 -14.14 22.71
C VAL A 319 -17.22 -14.24 22.69
N ILE A 320 -16.62 -14.21 23.87
CA ILE A 320 -15.17 -14.20 24.03
C ILE A 320 -14.75 -15.55 24.61
N TYR A 321 -13.95 -16.27 23.82
CA TYR A 321 -13.32 -17.53 24.19
C TYR A 321 -11.83 -17.29 24.42
N SER A 322 -11.22 -18.04 25.34
CA SER A 322 -9.75 -18.14 25.48
C SER A 322 -9.20 -19.19 24.51
#